data_AF-A0A285BDQ2-F1
#
_entry.id   AF-A0A285BDQ2-F1
#
_cell.length_a   1.000
_cell.length_b   1.000
_cell.length_c   1.000
_cell.angle_alpha   90.00
_cell.angle_beta   90.00
_cell.angle_gamma   90.00
#
_symmetry.space_group_name_H-M   'P 1'
#
loop_
_entity.id
_entity.type
_entity.pdbx_description
1 polymer ?
#
loop_
_entity_poly.entity_id
_entity_poly.type
_entity_poly.pdbx_seq_one_letter_code
_entity_poly.pdbx_strand_id
1 'polypeptide(L)' 'MFIIFNHEKLEERINAMYGNKEAFGKLMGMTKQRINSRLKSATDFTQSEIEKAAELLNIQPEEIPAYFFEVEVCRP' A
#
# COMPACT_ATOMS: atom_id res chain seq x y z
N MET A 1 -18.50 -10.07 9.26
CA MET A 1 -17.06 -9.87 9.50
C MET A 1 -16.51 -8.99 8.38
N PHE A 2 -16.28 -7.70 8.63
CA PHE A 2 -15.57 -6.85 7.68
C PHE A 2 -14.13 -6.72 8.20
N ILE A 3 -13.17 -7.23 7.43
CA ILE A 3 -11.75 -7.04 7.72
C ILE A 3 -11.39 -5.70 7.09
N ILE A 4 -10.95 -4.75 7.90
CA ILE A 4 -10.40 -3.48 7.43
C ILE A 4 -8.89 -3.58 7.55
N PHE A 5 -8.19 -3.44 6.44
CA PHE A 5 -6.73 -3.35 6.41
C PHE A 5 -6.31 -1.91 6.73
N ASN A 6 -5.30 -1.74 7.57
CA ASN A 6 -4.64 -0.46 7.78
C ASN A 6 -3.49 -0.35 6.76
N HIS A 7 -3.53 0.69 5.91
CA HIS A 7 -2.44 1.02 5.00
C HIS A 7 -1.74 2.33 5.36
N GLU A 8 -1.94 2.87 6.57
CA GLU A 8 -1.29 4.08 7.06
C GLU A 8 0.24 3.92 7.07
N LYS A 9 0.76 2.79 7.56
CA LYS A 9 2.22 2.52 7.54
C LYS A 9 2.79 2.54 6.12
N LEU A 10 2.06 1.98 5.17
CA LEU A 10 2.46 1.98 3.76
C LEU A 10 2.43 3.40 3.19
N GLU A 11 1.39 4.17 3.52
CA GLU A 11 1.23 5.56 3.12
C GLU A 11 2.35 6.46 3.69
N GLU A 12 2.68 6.32 4.97
CA GLU A 12 3.78 7.03 5.61
C GLU A 12 5.11 6.69 4.96
N ARG A 13 5.36 5.41 4.65
CA ARG A 13 6.57 4.97 3.95
C ARG A 13 6.67 5.57 2.55
N ILE A 14 5.57 5.58 1.80
CA ILE A 14 5.48 6.21 0.48
C ILE A 14 5.78 7.70 0.59
N ASN A 15 5.21 8.39 1.57
CA ASN A 15 5.44 9.81 1.78
C ASN A 15 6.91 10.09 2.19
N ALA A 16 7.51 9.26 3.03
CA ALA A 16 8.90 9.41 3.42
C ALA A 16 9.89 9.18 2.26
N MET A 17 9.63 8.21 1.39
CA MET A 17 10.50 7.88 0.24
C MET A 17 10.27 8.78 -0.98
N TYR A 18 9.01 9.05 -1.32
CA TYR A 18 8.62 9.71 -2.57
C TYR A 18 8.02 11.10 -2.37
N GLY A 19 7.77 11.53 -1.14
CA GLY A 19 7.16 12.83 -0.80
C GLY A 19 5.66 12.93 -1.10
N ASN A 20 5.13 12.16 -2.07
CA ASN A 20 3.70 12.05 -2.28
C ASN A 20 3.27 10.74 -2.95
N LYS A 21 1.97 10.44 -2.85
CA LYS A 21 1.32 9.26 -3.45
C LYS A 21 1.25 9.32 -4.98
N GLU A 22 1.25 10.52 -5.57
CA GLU A 22 1.15 10.71 -7.03
C GLU A 22 2.43 10.32 -7.76
N ALA A 23 3.60 10.62 -7.18
CA ALA A 23 4.92 10.25 -7.66
C ALA A 23 5.09 8.74 -7.59
N PHE A 24 4.68 8.13 -6.48
CA PHE A 24 4.62 6.68 -6.35
C PHE A 24 3.67 6.05 -7.38
N GLY A 25 2.49 6.65 -7.59
CA GLY A 25 1.55 6.21 -8.63
C GLY A 25 2.15 6.26 -10.02
N LYS A 26 2.87 7.32 -10.38
CA LYS A 26 3.58 7.41 -11.66
C LYS A 26 4.59 6.27 -11.84
N LEU A 27 5.33 5.90 -10.80
CA LEU A 27 6.29 4.78 -10.84
C LEU A 27 5.59 3.43 -10.97
N MET A 28 4.47 3.25 -10.29
CA MET A 28 3.59 2.08 -10.43
C MET A 28 2.85 2.01 -11.78
N GLY A 29 2.88 3.08 -12.59
CA GLY A 29 2.08 3.17 -13.83
C GLY A 29 0.58 3.39 -13.56
N MET A 30 0.25 3.99 -12.41
CA MET A 30 -1.10 4.20 -11.93
C MET A 30 -1.46 5.68 -11.81
N THR A 31 -2.74 5.98 -12.08
CA THR A 31 -3.31 7.31 -11.82
C THR A 31 -3.45 7.55 -10.32
N LYS A 32 -3.34 8.81 -9.88
CA LYS A 32 -3.54 9.24 -8.48
C LYS A 32 -4.77 8.63 -7.80
N GLN A 33 -5.87 8.53 -8.53
CA GLN A 33 -7.12 7.96 -8.01
C GLN A 33 -6.98 6.48 -7.67
N ARG A 34 -6.27 5.70 -8.50
CA ARG A 34 -6.08 4.27 -8.25
C ARG A 34 -5.23 4.03 -7.01
N ILE A 35 -4.08 4.71 -6.89
CA ILE A 35 -3.25 4.61 -5.69
C ILE A 35 -4.00 5.05 -4.44
N ASN A 36 -4.76 6.15 -4.51
CA ASN A 36 -5.54 6.60 -3.37
C ASN A 36 -6.64 5.60 -2.99
N SER A 37 -7.30 4.94 -3.94
CA SER A 37 -8.25 3.87 -3.64
C SER A 37 -7.57 2.65 -3.00
N ARG A 38 -6.36 2.29 -3.47
CA ARG A 38 -5.58 1.21 -2.85
C ARG A 38 -5.25 1.51 -1.39
N LEU A 39 -4.67 2.68 -1.13
CA LEU A 39 -4.25 3.12 0.21
C LEU A 39 -5.41 3.41 1.17
N LYS A 40 -6.60 3.72 0.65
CA LYS A 40 -7.82 3.86 1.46
C LYS A 40 -8.50 2.52 1.75
N SER A 41 -7.81 1.40 1.53
CA SER A 41 -8.38 0.04 1.64
C SER A 41 -9.67 -0.16 0.84
N ALA A 42 -9.89 0.65 -0.20
CA ALA A 42 -11.07 0.54 -1.05
C ALA A 42 -10.91 -0.55 -2.11
N THR A 43 -9.68 -0.98 -2.39
CA THR A 43 -9.41 -2.05 -3.37
C THR A 43 -8.06 -2.70 -3.10
N ASP A 44 -7.98 -4.03 -3.09
CA ASP A 44 -6.77 -4.80 -2.72
C ASP A 44 -5.66 -4.75 -3.76
N PHE A 45 -4.40 -4.59 -3.33
CA PHE A 45 -3.25 -4.68 -4.23
C PHE A 45 -3.11 -6.09 -4.82
N THR A 46 -2.86 -6.18 -6.12
CA THR A 46 -2.50 -7.46 -6.76
C THR A 46 -1.06 -7.84 -6.41
N GLN A 47 -0.72 -9.13 -6.50
CA GLN A 47 0.61 -9.63 -6.19
C GLN A 47 1.72 -8.86 -6.93
N SER A 48 1.55 -8.62 -8.24
CA SER A 48 2.52 -7.86 -9.04
C SER A 48 2.63 -6.38 -8.64
N GLU A 49 1.54 -5.78 -8.14
CA GLU A 49 1.59 -4.42 -7.56
C GLU A 49 2.37 -4.42 -6.24
N ILE A 50 2.15 -5.43 -5.39
CA ILE A 50 2.83 -5.57 -4.10
C ILE A 50 4.33 -5.76 -4.32
N GLU A 51 4.74 -6.64 -5.23
CA GLU A 51 6.15 -6.86 -5.55
C GLU A 51 6.82 -5.57 -6.05
N LYS A 52 6.21 -4.90 -7.04
CA LYS A 52 6.73 -3.61 -7.51
C LYS A 52 6.78 -2.56 -6.41
N ALA A 53 5.74 -2.45 -5.61
CA ALA A 53 5.68 -1.51 -4.51
C ALA A 53 6.79 -1.78 -3.48
N ALA A 54 7.02 -3.04 -3.15
CA ALA A 54 8.06 -3.46 -2.22
C ALA A 54 9.45 -3.15 -2.77
N GLU A 55 9.72 -3.43 -4.05
CA GLU A 55 10.97 -3.05 -4.71
C GLU A 55 11.19 -1.54 -4.70
N LEU A 56 10.15 -0.77 -5.03
CA LEU A 56 10.17 0.70 -5.05
C LEU A 56 10.42 1.27 -3.64
N LEU A 57 9.68 0.79 -2.65
CA LEU A 57 9.74 1.27 -1.26
C LEU A 57 10.89 0.66 -0.47
N ASN A 58 11.69 -0.20 -1.10
CA ASN A 58 12.77 -0.96 -0.48
C ASN A 58 12.28 -1.70 0.78
N ILE A 59 11.10 -2.32 0.67
CA ILE A 59 10.49 -3.14 1.72
C ILE A 59 10.99 -4.55 1.52
N GLN A 60 11.53 -5.15 2.58
CA GLN A 60 11.95 -6.54 2.52
C GLN A 60 10.73 -7.45 2.30
N PRO A 61 10.88 -8.55 1.54
CA PRO A 61 9.77 -9.47 1.28
C PRO A 61 9.13 -10.04 2.56
N GLU A 62 9.91 -10.11 3.64
CA GLU A 62 9.47 -10.53 4.98
C GLU A 62 8.54 -9.51 5.65
N GLU A 63 8.69 -8.22 5.33
CA GLU A 63 7.91 -7.13 5.89
C GLU A 63 6.67 -6.76 5.05
N ILE A 64 6.63 -7.17 3.77
CA ILE A 64 5.46 -7.03 2.89
C ILE A 64 4.13 -7.38 3.61
N PRO A 65 3.98 -8.55 4.26
CA PRO A 65 2.75 -8.88 4.97
C PRO A 65 2.38 -7.86 6.05
N ALA A 66 3.36 -7.29 6.74
CA ALA A 66 3.14 -6.28 7.78
C ALA A 66 2.76 -4.89 7.22
N TYR A 67 3.04 -4.61 5.94
CA TYR A 67 2.67 -3.33 5.32
C TYR A 67 1.37 -3.41 4.50
N PHE A 68 1.11 -4.55 3.85
CA PHE A 68 -0.02 -4.71 2.92
C PHE A 68 -1.20 -5.46 3.53
N PHE A 69 -0.95 -6.32 4.52
CA PHE A 69 -1.95 -7.20 5.14
C PHE A 69 -2.11 -6.93 6.64
N GLU A 70 -1.70 -5.75 7.12
CA GLU A 70 -1.93 -5.36 8.50
C GLU A 70 -3.42 -5.13 8.75
N VAL A 71 -3.99 -5.94 9.65
CA VAL A 71 -5.42 -5.91 9.98
C VAL A 71 -5.64 -4.92 11.12
N GLU A 72 -6.43 -3.88 10.89
CA GLU A 72 -6.74 -2.88 11.92
C GLU A 72 -7.84 -3.35 12.87
N VAL A 73 -8.91 -3.94 12.31
CA VAL A 73 -10.11 -4.24 13.08
C VAL A 73 -10.65 -5.62 12.71
N CYS A 74 -10.67 -6.51 13.69
CA CYS A 74 -11.49 -7.71 13.69
C CYS A 74 -12.62 -7.46 14.71
N ARG A 75 -13.84 -7.11 14.25
CA ARG A 75 -14.99 -6.99 15.15
C ARG A 75 -15.79 -8.30 15.12
N PRO A 76 -16.06 -8.93 16.28
CA PRO A 76 -16.89 -10.14 16.36
C PRO A 76 -18.33 -9.89 15.91
#